data_AF-A0A484LI30-F1
#
_entry.id   AF-A0A484LI30-F1
#
_cell.length_a   1.000
_cell.length_b   1.000
_cell.length_c   1.000
_cell.angle_alpha   90.00
_cell.angle_beta   90.00
_cell.angle_gamma   90.00
#
_symmetry.space_group_name_H-M   'P 1'
#
loop_
_entity.id
_entity.type
_entity.pdbx_description
1 polymer ?
#
loop_
_entity_poly.entity_id
_entity_poly.type
_entity_poly.pdbx_seq_one_letter_code
_entity_poly.pdbx_strand_id
1 'polypeptide(L)'
;MGCSIIVNTAIEVHNRLLQKMIEKFRKQYPQSTIVYANYWKAFLTIFMDAGKYNFEENRKACCGGGGDLNFDKDKLCGTSGASTCPNPDKYISWDGIHLSGAMNKQLADLLLNQDYCEPPFSELISKKSR
;
A
#
# COMPACT_ATOMS: atom_id res chain seq x y z
N MET A 1 5.99 -1.16 -12.02
CA MET A 1 5.79 -2.23 -11.06
C MET A 1 5.75 -3.50 -11.87
N GLY A 2 6.85 -4.24 -11.84
CA GLY A 2 6.89 -5.60 -12.38
C GLY A 2 6.19 -6.57 -11.45
N CYS A 3 5.97 -7.80 -11.90
CA CYS A 3 5.45 -8.90 -11.08
C CYS A 3 6.59 -9.88 -10.79
N SER A 4 6.95 -10.05 -9.52
CA SER A 4 7.99 -10.99 -9.10
C SER A 4 7.37 -12.07 -8.23
N ILE A 5 7.32 -13.30 -8.75
CA ILE A 5 6.76 -14.46 -8.03
C ILE A 5 7.50 -14.67 -6.70
N ILE A 6 8.83 -14.52 -6.69
CA ILE A 6 9.66 -14.72 -5.49
C ILE A 6 9.30 -13.69 -4.41
N VAL A 7 9.22 -12.40 -4.77
CA VAL A 7 8.90 -11.33 -3.82
C VAL A 7 7.46 -11.47 -3.33
N ASN A 8 6.51 -11.74 -4.23
CA ASN A 8 5.10 -11.92 -3.86
C ASN A 8 4.93 -13.10 -2.90
N THR A 9 5.59 -14.23 -3.16
CA THR A 9 5.56 -15.41 -2.29
C THR A 9 6.13 -15.09 -0.90
N ALA A 10 7.24 -14.36 -0.83
CA ALA A 10 7.83 -13.96 0.44
C ALA A 10 6.89 -13.07 1.25
N ILE A 11 6.22 -12.11 0.60
CA ILE A 11 5.22 -11.23 1.24
C ILE A 11 4.02 -12.02 1.75
N GLU A 12 3.49 -12.96 0.97
CA GLU A 12 2.37 -13.81 1.39
C GLU A 12 2.72 -14.66 2.62
N VAL A 13 3.91 -15.27 2.63
CA VAL A 13 4.41 -16.03 3.78
C VAL A 13 4.57 -15.13 5.00
N HIS A 14 5.19 -13.96 4.84
CA HIS A 14 5.34 -12.98 5.91
C HIS A 14 3.98 -12.59 6.51
N ASN A 15 3.01 -12.22 5.67
CA ASN A 15 1.69 -11.75 6.13
C ASN A 15 0.91 -12.85 6.85
N ARG A 16 1.07 -14.11 6.44
CA ARG A 16 0.49 -15.26 7.14
C ARG A 16 1.13 -15.50 8.51
N LEU A 17 2.45 -15.37 8.63
CA LEU A 17 3.14 -15.49 9.92
C LEU A 17 2.81 -14.33 10.86
N LEU A 18 2.70 -13.11 10.32
CA LEU A 18 2.29 -11.93 11.06
C LEU A 18 0.89 -12.11 11.68
N GLN A 19 -0.09 -12.57 10.90
CA GLN A 19 -1.44 -12.83 11.41
C GLN A 19 -1.45 -13.87 12.55
N LYS A 20 -0.70 -14.96 12.42
CA LYS A 20 -0.54 -15.95 13.51
C LYS A 20 0.04 -15.35 14.78
N MET A 21 1.01 -14.44 14.64
CA MET A 21 1.60 -13.76 15.79
C MET A 21 0.60 -12.79 16.44
N ILE A 22 -0.16 -12.06 15.63
CA ILE A 22 -1.21 -11.15 16.09
C ILE A 22 -2.28 -11.93 16.88
N GLU A 23 -2.72 -13.09 16.39
CA GLU A 23 -3.65 -13.97 17.11
C GLU A 23 -3.10 -14.39 18.48
N LYS A 24 -1.82 -14.76 18.53
CA LYS A 24 -1.14 -15.10 19.79
C LYS A 24 -1.13 -13.90 20.74
N PHE A 25 -0.77 -12.72 20.26
CA PHE A 25 -0.70 -11.51 21.09
C PHE A 25 -2.08 -11.04 21.56
N ARG A 26 -3.13 -11.20 20.75
CA ARG A 26 -4.52 -10.92 21.20
C ARG A 26 -4.90 -11.77 22.40
N LYS A 27 -4.48 -13.03 22.44
CA LYS A 27 -4.71 -13.93 23.59
C LYS A 27 -3.84 -13.56 24.79
N GLN A 28 -2.59 -13.17 24.56
CA GLN A 28 -1.64 -12.83 25.62
C GLN A 28 -1.95 -11.48 26.28
N TYR A 29 -2.48 -10.52 25.52
CA TYR A 29 -2.74 -9.16 25.97
C TYR A 29 -4.22 -8.78 25.78
N PRO A 30 -5.16 -9.37 26.54
CA PRO A 30 -6.59 -9.16 26.36
C PRO A 30 -7.05 -7.72 26.63
N GLN A 31 -6.24 -6.92 27.32
CA GLN A 31 -6.49 -5.50 27.59
C GLN A 31 -6.04 -4.57 26.45
N SER A 32 -5.26 -5.10 25.50
CA SER A 32 -4.78 -4.35 24.34
C SER A 32 -5.64 -4.67 23.12
N THR A 33 -6.01 -3.65 22.36
CA THR A 33 -6.60 -3.89 21.03
C THR A 33 -5.49 -3.94 19.98
N ILE A 34 -5.33 -5.10 19.36
CA ILE A 34 -4.32 -5.33 18.32
C ILE A 34 -5.03 -5.51 16.99
N VAL A 35 -4.84 -4.54 16.09
CA VAL A 35 -5.46 -4.51 14.76
C VAL A 35 -4.47 -4.94 13.70
N TYR A 36 -4.92 -5.85 12.84
CA TYR A 36 -4.22 -6.19 11.61
C TYR A 36 -4.77 -5.33 10.48
N ALA A 37 -3.96 -4.39 9.98
CA ALA A 37 -4.25 -3.65 8.77
C ALA A 37 -3.85 -4.50 7.55
N ASN A 38 -4.83 -5.03 6.81
CA ASN A 38 -4.60 -5.88 5.66
C ASN A 38 -4.19 -5.05 4.43
N TYR A 39 -2.99 -4.47 4.52
CA TYR A 39 -2.40 -3.60 3.51
C TYR A 39 -2.28 -4.30 2.16
N TRP A 40 -1.88 -5.57 2.15
CA TRP A 40 -1.73 -6.36 0.92
C TRP A 40 -3.04 -6.45 0.14
N LYS A 41 -4.15 -6.77 0.82
CA LYS A 41 -5.48 -6.81 0.21
C LYS A 41 -5.90 -5.42 -0.27
N ALA A 42 -5.71 -4.37 0.54
CA ALA A 42 -6.08 -3.00 0.16
C ALA A 42 -5.32 -2.52 -1.09
N PHE A 43 -4.01 -2.78 -1.12
CA PHE A 43 -3.16 -2.47 -2.27
C PHE A 43 -3.62 -3.20 -3.52
N LEU A 44 -3.83 -4.52 -3.45
CA LEU A 44 -4.26 -5.31 -4.60
C LEU A 44 -5.64 -4.90 -5.10
N THR A 45 -6.60 -4.58 -4.22
CA THR A 45 -7.92 -4.09 -4.62
C THR A 45 -7.79 -2.85 -5.51
N ILE A 46 -6.96 -1.87 -5.11
CA ILE A 46 -6.76 -0.65 -5.89
C ILE A 46 -5.97 -0.95 -7.17
N PHE A 47 -4.91 -1.74 -7.07
CA PHE A 47 -4.02 -2.02 -8.20
C PHE A 47 -4.72 -2.75 -9.35
N MET A 48 -5.57 -3.73 -9.01
CA MET A 48 -6.30 -4.56 -9.98
C MET A 48 -7.44 -3.81 -10.67
N ASP A 49 -7.97 -2.76 -10.05
CA ASP A 49 -9.05 -1.92 -10.60
C ASP A 49 -8.69 -0.43 -10.49
N ALA A 50 -7.50 -0.09 -10.99
CA ALA A 50 -6.91 1.25 -10.85
C ALA A 50 -7.84 2.38 -11.33
N GLY A 51 -8.58 2.13 -12.42
CA GLY A 51 -9.52 3.09 -13.00
C GLY A 51 -10.68 3.44 -12.06
N LYS A 52 -11.21 2.48 -11.30
CA LYS A 52 -12.24 2.73 -10.28
C LYS A 52 -11.78 3.68 -9.18
N TYR A 53 -10.47 3.73 -8.92
CA TYR A 53 -9.84 4.60 -7.94
C TYR A 53 -9.22 5.87 -8.56
N ASN A 54 -9.59 6.19 -9.81
CA ASN A 54 -9.14 7.35 -10.60
C ASN A 54 -7.65 7.36 -11.01
N PHE A 55 -6.97 6.21 -10.94
CA PHE A 55 -5.62 6.06 -11.47
C PHE A 55 -5.63 5.69 -12.95
N GLU A 56 -4.71 6.30 -13.70
CA GLU A 56 -4.51 6.04 -15.13
C GLU A 56 -3.25 5.19 -15.37
N GLU A 57 -2.26 5.29 -14.47
CA GLU A 57 -1.00 4.56 -14.57
C GLU A 57 -0.69 3.80 -13.27
N ASN A 58 -0.69 2.47 -13.33
CA ASN A 58 -0.39 1.60 -12.20
C ASN A 58 0.96 0.87 -12.33
N ARG A 59 1.65 0.98 -13.46
CA ARG A 59 2.94 0.32 -13.72
C ARG A 59 4.10 1.30 -13.68
N LYS A 60 4.06 2.44 -14.35
CA LYS A 60 5.20 3.37 -14.38
C LYS A 60 5.24 4.23 -13.12
N ALA A 61 6.44 4.60 -12.70
CA ALA A 61 6.63 5.63 -11.68
C ALA A 61 6.29 7.01 -12.26
N CYS A 62 5.69 7.88 -11.46
CA CYS A 62 5.49 9.27 -11.88
C CYS A 62 6.84 9.98 -12.06
N CYS A 63 7.78 9.76 -11.15
CA CYS A 63 9.07 10.38 -11.12
C CYS A 63 10.19 9.35 -11.27
N GLY A 64 11.20 9.64 -12.10
CA GLY A 64 12.37 8.77 -12.24
C GLY A 64 13.19 9.05 -13.50
N GLY A 65 14.22 8.22 -13.71
CA GLY A 65 15.24 8.41 -14.74
C GLY A 65 14.90 7.86 -16.14
N GLY A 66 13.64 7.51 -16.42
CA GLY A 66 13.21 6.94 -17.71
C GLY A 66 13.24 5.40 -17.78
N GLY A 67 13.25 4.86 -19.00
CA GLY A 67 13.10 3.42 -19.25
C GLY A 67 11.65 2.91 -19.12
N ASP A 68 11.45 1.59 -19.23
CA ASP A 68 10.12 0.97 -19.36
C ASP A 68 9.19 1.25 -18.16
N LEU A 69 9.76 1.34 -16.96
CA LEU A 69 9.03 1.61 -15.72
C LEU A 69 9.18 3.04 -15.19
N ASN A 70 9.87 3.92 -15.94
CA ASN A 70 10.34 5.21 -15.45
C ASN A 70 11.14 5.09 -14.15
N PHE A 71 12.01 4.08 -14.05
CA PHE A 71 12.82 3.80 -12.87
C PHE A 71 14.25 3.48 -13.27
N ASP A 72 15.19 4.19 -12.66
CA ASP A 72 16.62 3.97 -12.81
C ASP A 72 17.27 4.19 -11.43
N LYS A 73 17.93 3.15 -10.92
CA LYS A 73 18.56 3.16 -9.60
C LYS A 73 19.69 4.20 -9.48
N ASP A 74 20.28 4.58 -10.61
CA ASP A 74 21.38 5.55 -10.67
C ASP A 74 20.85 6.98 -10.93
N LYS A 75 19.55 7.12 -11.22
CA LYS A 75 18.85 8.39 -11.45
C LYS A 75 17.51 8.43 -10.70
N LEU A 76 17.61 8.45 -9.39
CA LEU A 76 16.47 8.53 -8.49
C LEU A 76 15.78 9.91 -8.57
N CYS A 77 14.56 9.99 -8.07
CA CYS A 77 13.86 11.26 -7.92
C CYS A 77 14.68 12.29 -7.13
N GLY A 78 14.74 13.51 -7.66
CA GLY A 78 15.53 14.60 -7.07
C GLY A 78 16.99 14.63 -7.53
N THR A 79 17.45 13.67 -8.34
CA THR A 79 18.78 13.71 -8.97
C THR A 79 18.73 14.29 -10.39
N SER A 80 19.89 14.70 -10.90
CA SER A 80 20.01 15.16 -12.30
C SER A 80 19.63 14.05 -13.28
N GLY A 81 18.82 14.39 -14.28
CA GLY A 81 18.33 13.45 -15.28
C GLY A 81 17.06 12.69 -14.89
N ALA A 82 16.53 12.89 -13.68
CA ALA A 82 15.18 12.43 -13.34
C ALA A 82 14.13 13.40 -13.91
N SER A 83 12.99 12.84 -14.29
CA SER A 83 11.82 13.56 -14.80
C SER A 83 10.58 13.23 -13.97
N THR A 84 9.60 14.12 -13.96
CA THR A 84 8.34 13.94 -13.23
C THR A 84 7.16 13.94 -14.21
N CYS A 85 6.16 13.11 -13.94
CA CYS A 85 4.92 13.07 -14.69
C CYS A 85 4.12 14.37 -14.49
N PRO A 86 3.21 14.72 -15.43
CA PRO A 86 2.44 15.96 -15.33
C PRO A 86 1.42 15.98 -14.18
N ASN A 87 0.90 14.80 -13.78
CA ASN A 87 -0.11 14.71 -12.73
C ASN A 87 0.14 13.49 -11.81
N PRO A 88 0.74 13.68 -10.63
CA PRO A 88 1.04 12.58 -9.70
C PRO A 88 -0.21 11.91 -9.12
N ASP A 89 -1.38 12.57 -9.15
CA ASP A 89 -2.62 12.00 -8.62
C ASP A 89 -3.18 10.89 -9.51
N LYS A 90 -2.68 10.76 -10.74
CA LYS A 90 -3.07 9.72 -11.70
C LYS A 90 -2.18 8.48 -11.68
N TYR A 91 -1.15 8.48 -10.84
CA TYR A 91 -0.15 7.43 -10.75
C TYR A 91 -0.24 6.70 -9.41
N ILE A 92 -0.10 5.39 -9.41
CA ILE A 92 0.00 4.61 -8.15
C ILE A 92 1.36 4.80 -7.49
N SER A 93 2.44 4.77 -8.28
CA SER A 93 3.82 4.88 -7.78
C SER A 93 4.38 6.28 -7.98
N TRP A 94 5.02 6.82 -6.94
CA TRP A 94 5.77 8.06 -7.04
C TRP A 94 7.10 7.86 -7.76
N ASP A 95 7.97 6.98 -7.25
CA ASP A 95 9.37 6.87 -7.70
C ASP A 95 9.80 5.42 -8.03
N GLY A 96 8.85 4.50 -8.17
CA GLY A 96 9.11 3.08 -8.39
C GLY A 96 9.35 2.27 -7.10
N ILE A 97 9.50 2.93 -5.95
CA ILE A 97 9.68 2.31 -4.63
C ILE A 97 8.52 2.71 -3.71
N HIS A 98 8.19 4.00 -3.69
CA HIS A 98 7.16 4.62 -2.87
C HIS A 98 5.87 4.87 -3.67
N LEU A 99 4.76 4.95 -2.95
CA LEU A 99 3.45 5.25 -3.50
C LEU A 99 3.25 6.76 -3.62
N SER A 100 2.41 7.17 -4.57
CA SER A 100 1.98 8.56 -4.68
C SER A 100 1.13 9.00 -3.48
N GLY A 101 0.97 10.30 -3.29
CA GLY A 101 0.05 10.83 -2.29
C GLY A 101 -1.39 10.36 -2.51
N ALA A 102 -1.85 10.32 -3.77
CA ALA A 102 -3.17 9.83 -4.14
C ALA A 102 -3.37 8.35 -3.79
N MET A 103 -2.39 7.49 -4.04
CA MET A 103 -2.46 6.08 -3.65
C MET A 103 -2.50 5.91 -2.13
N ASN A 104 -1.66 6.64 -1.39
CA ASN A 104 -1.71 6.62 0.08
C ASN A 104 -3.07 7.06 0.62
N LYS A 105 -3.71 8.07 0.00
CA LYS A 105 -5.05 8.52 0.38
C LYS A 105 -6.10 7.41 0.18
N GLN A 106 -6.06 6.70 -0.95
CA GLN A 106 -6.99 5.59 -1.21
C GLN A 106 -6.76 4.42 -0.25
N LEU A 107 -5.50 4.07 0.03
CA LEU A 107 -5.16 3.06 1.02
C LEU A 107 -5.67 3.42 2.43
N ALA A 108 -5.48 4.68 2.84
CA ALA A 108 -5.98 5.16 4.12
C ALA A 108 -7.50 5.05 4.21
N ASP A 109 -8.24 5.39 3.15
CA ASP A 109 -9.69 5.24 3.12
C ASP A 109 -10.13 3.77 3.27
N LEU A 110 -9.52 2.85 2.52
CA LEU A 110 -9.82 1.42 2.64
C LEU A 110 -9.51 0.89 4.05
N LEU A 111 -8.41 1.30 4.65
CA LEU A 111 -8.00 0.81 5.97
C LEU A 111 -8.85 1.39 7.12
N LEU A 112 -9.19 2.68 7.05
CA LEU A 112 -9.84 3.39 8.16
C LEU A 112 -11.38 3.34 8.08
N ASN A 113 -11.93 3.32 6.87
CA ASN A 113 -13.37 3.48 6.63
C ASN A 113 -14.04 2.23 6.04
N GLN A 114 -13.28 1.19 5.69
CA GLN A 114 -13.79 -0.04 5.07
C GLN A 114 -13.24 -1.30 5.78
N ASP A 115 -13.69 -2.47 5.33
CA ASP A 115 -13.38 -3.79 5.93
C ASP A 115 -12.00 -4.35 5.52
N TYR A 116 -10.95 -3.55 5.71
CA TYR A 116 -9.55 -3.94 5.48
C TYR A 116 -8.72 -4.01 6.75
N CYS A 117 -9.31 -3.70 7.90
CA CYS A 117 -8.73 -3.95 9.22
C CYS A 117 -9.47 -5.09 9.92
N GLU A 118 -8.72 -5.88 10.69
CA GLU A 118 -9.30 -6.89 11.58
C GLU A 118 -8.82 -6.63 13.01
N PRO A 119 -9.71 -6.42 14.01
CA PRO A 119 -11.11 -6.01 13.80
C PRO A 119 -11.22 -4.70 12.99
N PRO A 120 -12.40 -4.37 12.41
CA PRO A 120 -12.61 -3.13 11.68
C PRO A 120 -12.17 -1.90 12.48
N PHE A 121 -11.56 -0.92 11.81
CA PHE A 121 -11.03 0.26 12.48
C PHE A 121 -12.13 1.08 13.18
N SER A 122 -13.34 1.10 12.62
CA SER A 122 -14.53 1.72 13.22
C SER A 122 -14.88 1.17 14.60
N GLU A 123 -14.57 -0.10 14.90
CA GLU A 123 -14.74 -0.68 16.23
C GLU A 123 -13.78 -0.07 17.27
N LEU A 124 -12.60 0.37 16.84
CA LEU A 124 -11.66 1.07 17.74
C LEU A 124 -12.22 2.42 18.15
N ILE A 125 -12.78 3.14 17.18
CA ILE A 125 -13.35 4.47 17.39
C ILE A 125 -14.55 4.37 18.32
N SER A 126 -15.44 3.39 18.12
CA SER A 126 -16.62 3.22 18.98
C SER A 126 -16.26 2.85 20.43
N LYS A 127 -15.18 2.09 20.65
CA LYS A 127 -14.68 1.77 21.99
C LYS A 127 -14.09 2.98 22.71
N LYS A 128 -13.42 3.89 22.00
CA LYS A 128 -12.83 5.11 22.59
C LYS A 128 -13.86 6.17 22.95
N SER A 129 -14.98 6.20 22.23
CA SER A 129 -16.07 7.16 22.46
C SER A 129 -17.02 6.76 23.61
N ARG A 130 -16.77 5.62 24.27
CA ARG A 130 -17.45 5.18 25.49
C ARG A 130 -16.57 5.47 26.70
#